data_AF-F5L679-F1
#
_entry.id   AF-F5L679-F1
#
_cell.length_a   1.000
_cell.length_b   1.000
_cell.length_c   1.000
_cell.angle_alpha   90.00
_cell.angle_beta   90.00
_cell.angle_gamma   90.00
#
_symmetry.space_group_name_H-M   'P 1'
#
loop_
_entity.id
_entity.type
_entity.pdbx_description
1 polymer ?
#
loop_
_entity_poly.entity_id
_entity_poly.type
_entity_poly.pdbx_seq_one_letter_code
_entity_poly.pdbx_strand_id
1 'polypeptide(L)'
;MNHDMHSSKLEQRHLVNQQTETVSHKPYYSCVYKFRDIEDVINLAHRLPLPFFNSKLIRYHHFYYLSVMYPQERMIRRYDWGESIILEYGERTNESIYRLEEYGKVILAENAIATVRDYFHILD
;
A
#
# COMPACT_ATOMS: atom_id res chain seq x y z
N MET A 1 -10.37 -60.77 -9.89
CA MET A 1 -11.09 -60.19 -11.04
C MET A 1 -12.44 -59.71 -10.55
N ASN A 2 -12.76 -58.43 -10.35
CA ASN A 2 -12.07 -57.18 -10.62
C ASN A 2 -12.22 -56.28 -9.38
N HIS A 3 -11.07 -55.80 -8.90
CA HIS A 3 -10.91 -54.76 -7.90
C HIS A 3 -10.96 -53.41 -8.65
N ASP A 4 -11.35 -52.35 -7.94
CA ASP A 4 -10.97 -50.95 -8.24
C ASP A 4 -11.65 -50.22 -9.42
N MET A 5 -12.86 -49.71 -9.21
CA MET A 5 -13.38 -48.59 -10.03
C MET A 5 -14.18 -47.54 -9.25
N HIS A 6 -14.25 -47.61 -7.92
CA HIS A 6 -15.00 -46.63 -7.11
C HIS A 6 -14.14 -45.75 -6.19
N SER A 7 -12.86 -46.11 -5.95
CA SER A 7 -11.96 -45.31 -5.13
C SER A 7 -11.39 -44.07 -5.85
N SER A 8 -11.28 -44.08 -7.19
CA SER A 8 -10.64 -42.97 -7.92
C SER A 8 -11.46 -41.67 -7.96
N LYS A 9 -12.79 -41.73 -7.77
CA LYS A 9 -13.65 -40.53 -7.75
C LYS A 9 -13.58 -39.75 -6.42
N LEU A 10 -13.23 -40.39 -5.31
CA LEU A 10 -12.98 -39.69 -4.04
C LEU A 10 -11.57 -39.08 -3.98
N GLU A 11 -10.57 -39.76 -4.56
CA GLU A 11 -9.21 -39.22 -4.65
C GLU A 11 -9.11 -38.01 -5.61
N GLN A 12 -9.90 -38.01 -6.69
CA GLN A 12 -9.99 -36.84 -7.58
C GLN A 12 -10.67 -35.62 -6.93
N ARG A 13 -11.45 -35.79 -5.87
CA ARG A 13 -12.03 -34.66 -5.11
C ARG A 13 -11.05 -34.02 -4.13
N HIS A 14 -10.05 -34.77 -3.65
CA HIS A 14 -9.02 -34.25 -2.74
C HIS A 14 -7.87 -33.53 -3.45
N LEU A 15 -7.76 -33.66 -4.78
CA LEU A 15 -6.73 -33.00 -5.60
C LEU A 15 -7.18 -31.66 -6.21
N VAL A 16 -8.45 -31.26 -6.08
CA VAL A 16 -8.99 -30.02 -6.67
C VAL A 16 -9.00 -28.83 -5.70
N ASN A 17 -8.80 -29.04 -4.40
CA ASN A 17 -8.83 -27.96 -3.40
C ASN A 17 -7.45 -27.44 -2.94
N GLN A 18 -6.40 -27.65 -3.74
CA GLN A 18 -5.06 -27.08 -3.47
C GLN A 18 -4.62 -26.07 -4.54
N GLN A 19 -5.57 -25.36 -5.15
CA GLN A 19 -5.29 -24.00 -5.61
C GLN A 19 -5.45 -23.04 -4.44
N THR A 20 -4.68 -23.26 -3.37
CA THR A 20 -4.20 -22.11 -2.60
C THR A 20 -3.37 -21.31 -3.57
N GLU A 21 -3.96 -20.23 -4.07
CA GLU A 21 -3.22 -19.11 -4.64
C GLU A 21 -2.02 -18.91 -3.72
N THR A 22 -0.85 -19.27 -4.21
CA THR A 22 0.40 -18.90 -3.57
C THR A 22 0.47 -17.39 -3.72
N VAL A 23 -0.18 -16.67 -2.82
CA VAL A 23 0.01 -15.24 -2.64
C VAL A 23 1.49 -15.13 -2.36
N SER A 24 2.25 -14.80 -3.41
CA SER A 24 3.64 -14.45 -3.33
C SER A 24 3.67 -13.30 -2.33
N HIS A 25 3.99 -13.62 -1.07
CA HIS A 25 4.30 -12.64 -0.07
C HIS A 25 5.67 -12.08 -0.45
N LYS A 26 5.69 -11.32 -1.56
CA LYS A 26 6.83 -10.48 -1.88
C LYS A 26 7.00 -9.61 -0.65
N PRO A 27 8.17 -9.64 -0.01
CA PRO A 27 8.36 -8.82 1.16
C PRO A 27 8.29 -7.35 0.78
N TYR A 28 7.66 -6.54 1.64
CA TYR A 28 7.53 -5.10 1.51
C TYR A 28 8.10 -4.44 2.75
N TYR A 29 8.58 -3.20 2.61
CA TYR A 29 8.82 -2.31 3.75
C TYR A 29 7.92 -1.08 3.61
N SER A 30 7.62 -0.45 4.75
CA SER A 30 6.86 0.79 4.76
C SER A 30 7.73 1.95 5.26
N CYS A 31 7.58 3.10 4.64
CA CYS A 31 8.06 4.37 5.17
C CYS A 31 6.85 5.23 5.53
N VAL A 32 6.97 6.00 6.60
CA VAL A 32 5.94 6.92 7.06
C VAL A 32 6.44 8.35 6.95
N TYR A 33 5.65 9.21 6.32
CA TYR A 33 5.93 10.62 6.11
C TYR A 33 4.85 11.46 6.78
N LYS A 34 5.25 12.54 7.45
CA LYS A 34 4.37 13.46 8.18
C LYS A 34 4.28 14.80 7.47
N PHE A 35 3.08 15.30 7.36
CA PHE A 35 2.70 16.55 6.71
C PHE A 35 1.96 17.44 7.71
N ARG A 36 2.17 18.75 7.61
CA ARG A 36 1.53 19.74 8.49
C ARG A 36 0.10 20.00 8.07
N ASP A 37 -0.15 20.05 6.77
CA ASP A 37 -1.47 20.30 6.20
C ASP A 37 -1.89 19.19 5.23
N ILE A 38 -3.21 19.05 5.01
CA ILE A 38 -3.74 18.19 3.95
C ILE A 38 -3.39 18.74 2.56
N GLU A 39 -3.29 20.06 2.43
CA GLU A 39 -2.90 20.72 1.18
C GLU A 39 -1.51 20.27 0.71
N ASP A 40 -0.58 19.98 1.62
CA ASP A 40 0.73 19.43 1.27
C ASP A 40 0.58 18.04 0.61
N VAL A 41 -0.33 17.22 1.13
CA VAL A 41 -0.63 15.87 0.59
C VAL A 41 -1.34 15.95 -0.75
N ILE A 42 -2.28 16.88 -0.91
CA ILE A 42 -3.00 17.14 -2.18
C ILE A 42 -2.01 17.55 -3.26
N ASN A 43 -1.14 18.52 -2.98
CA ASN A 43 -0.12 18.98 -3.93
C ASN A 43 0.90 17.88 -4.25
N LEU A 44 1.33 17.11 -3.25
CA LEU A 44 2.19 15.94 -3.45
C LEU A 44 1.56 14.93 -4.42
N ALA A 45 0.29 14.60 -4.22
CA ALA A 45 -0.41 13.59 -5.02
C ALA A 45 -0.43 13.93 -6.52
N HIS A 46 -0.49 15.21 -6.87
CA HIS A 46 -0.44 15.69 -8.25
C HIS A 46 0.97 15.67 -8.86
N ARG A 47 2.02 15.78 -8.04
CA ARG A 47 3.42 15.74 -8.50
C ARG A 47 3.97 14.32 -8.65
N LEU A 48 3.42 13.36 -7.91
CA LEU A 48 3.87 11.96 -8.01
C LEU A 48 3.39 11.29 -9.31
N PRO A 49 4.22 10.43 -9.92
CA PRO A 49 3.81 9.64 -11.08
C PRO A 49 2.69 8.66 -10.69
N LEU A 50 1.70 8.45 -11.56
CA LEU A 50 0.81 7.28 -11.46
C LEU A 50 1.13 6.21 -12.53
N PRO A 51 0.99 4.91 -12.22
CA PRO A 51 0.67 4.36 -10.90
C PRO A 51 1.76 4.69 -9.87
N PHE A 52 1.42 4.79 -8.59
CA PHE A 52 2.37 4.94 -7.50
C PHE A 52 2.32 3.70 -6.60
N PHE A 53 3.22 3.62 -5.62
CA PHE A 53 3.17 2.55 -4.63
C PHE A 53 1.89 2.63 -3.80
N ASN A 54 1.43 1.47 -3.31
CA ASN A 54 0.28 1.44 -2.42
C ASN A 54 0.58 2.30 -1.20
N SER A 55 -0.41 3.09 -0.79
CA SER A 55 -0.25 4.08 0.26
C SER A 55 -1.51 4.25 1.09
N LYS A 56 -1.32 4.62 2.34
CA LYS A 56 -2.37 4.84 3.34
C LYS A 56 -2.23 6.24 3.91
N LEU A 57 -3.34 6.97 4.00
CA LEU A 57 -3.38 8.32 4.59
C LEU A 57 -4.12 8.27 5.93
N ILE A 58 -3.46 8.74 6.97
CA ILE A 58 -3.95 8.73 8.35
C ILE A 58 -3.85 10.14 8.90
N ARG A 59 -4.86 10.59 9.64
CA ARG A 59 -4.77 11.79 10.47
C ARG A 59 -4.56 11.41 11.91
N TYR A 60 -3.52 11.96 12.53
CA TYR A 60 -3.22 11.72 13.94
C TYR A 60 -2.77 13.04 14.58
N HIS A 61 -3.44 13.40 15.68
CA HIS A 61 -3.40 14.76 16.24
C HIS A 61 -3.68 15.84 15.18
N HIS A 62 -2.76 16.79 15.01
CA HIS A 62 -2.86 17.90 14.06
C HIS A 62 -2.13 17.65 12.74
N PHE A 63 -1.59 16.44 12.51
CA PHE A 63 -0.78 16.12 11.35
C PHE A 63 -1.44 15.04 10.47
N TYR A 64 -1.00 15.00 9.22
CA TYR A 64 -1.33 13.96 8.26
C TYR A 64 -0.12 13.06 8.05
N TYR A 65 -0.36 11.77 7.97
CA TYR A 65 0.66 10.74 7.83
C TYR A 65 0.37 9.91 6.59
N LEU A 66 1.33 9.88 5.67
CA LEU A 66 1.30 9.00 4.51
C LEU A 66 2.24 7.83 4.77
N SER A 67 1.68 6.62 4.82
CA SER A 67 2.45 5.38 4.81
C SER A 67 2.54 4.86 3.39
N VAL A 68 3.74 4.62 2.89
CA VAL A 68 3.99 4.12 1.52
C VAL A 68 4.62 2.73 1.62
N MET A 69 4.04 1.75 0.94
CA MET A 69 4.50 0.36 0.91
C MET A 69 5.37 0.10 -0.32
N TYR A 70 6.67 -0.10 -0.11
CA TYR A 70 7.65 -0.34 -1.17
C TYR A 70 7.97 -1.84 -1.30
N PRO A 71 7.95 -2.41 -2.53
CA PRO A 71 8.41 -3.78 -2.75
C PRO A 71 9.90 -3.94 -2.38
N GLN A 72 10.29 -5.04 -1.75
CA GLN A 72 11.71 -5.29 -1.45
C GLN A 72 12.55 -5.53 -2.73
N GLU A 73 11.91 -6.04 -3.79
CA GLU A 73 12.57 -6.29 -5.08
C GLU A 73 12.76 -4.98 -5.89
N ARG A 74 14.00 -4.48 -5.87
CA ARG A 74 14.65 -3.51 -6.80
C ARG A 74 13.73 -2.70 -7.72
N MET A 75 13.11 -1.66 -7.17
CA MET A 75 12.79 -0.42 -7.89
C MET A 75 13.48 0.79 -7.25
N ILE A 76 14.75 0.63 -6.83
CA ILE A 76 15.53 1.62 -6.07
C ILE A 76 15.42 3.03 -6.68
N ARG A 77 15.66 3.19 -8.00
CA ARG A 77 15.57 4.51 -8.64
C ARG A 77 14.20 5.16 -8.55
N ARG A 78 13.11 4.38 -8.61
CA ARG A 78 11.74 4.90 -8.50
C ARG A 78 11.41 5.23 -7.04
N TYR A 79 11.98 4.47 -6.09
CA TYR A 79 11.85 4.76 -4.67
C TYR A 79 12.57 6.06 -4.32
N ASP A 80 13.86 6.17 -4.65
CA ASP A 80 14.68 7.34 -4.35
C ASP A 80 14.09 8.61 -4.97
N TRP A 81 13.61 8.53 -6.22
CA TRP A 81 12.96 9.65 -6.88
C TRP A 81 11.61 10.01 -6.24
N GLY A 82 10.74 9.02 -6.00
CA GLY A 82 9.46 9.26 -5.35
C GLY A 82 9.61 9.81 -3.92
N GLU A 83 10.56 9.26 -3.15
CA GLU A 83 10.89 9.73 -1.82
C GLU A 83 11.46 11.15 -1.85
N SER A 84 12.31 11.49 -2.83
CA SER A 84 12.81 12.85 -2.99
C SER A 84 11.67 13.85 -3.17
N ILE A 85 10.67 13.54 -4.00
CA ILE A 85 9.48 14.39 -4.19
C ILE A 85 8.66 14.47 -2.90
N ILE A 86 8.42 13.34 -2.22
CA ILE A 86 7.67 13.32 -0.95
C ILE A 86 8.30 14.24 0.09
N LEU A 87 9.64 14.25 0.17
CA LEU A 87 10.39 15.05 1.12
C LEU A 87 10.40 16.56 0.80
N GLU A 88 9.90 16.99 -0.36
CA GLU A 88 9.65 18.41 -0.63
C GLU A 88 8.40 18.93 0.11
N TYR A 89 7.47 18.04 0.44
CA TYR A 89 6.15 18.37 1.01
C TYR A 89 5.99 17.99 2.49
N GLY A 90 6.82 17.07 2.97
CA GLY A 90 6.75 16.57 4.33
C GLY A 90 8.09 16.03 4.81
N GLU A 91 8.07 15.42 5.99
CA GLU A 91 9.28 14.85 6.59
C GLU A 91 9.11 13.36 6.87
N ARG A 92 10.19 12.59 6.71
CA ARG A 92 10.21 11.18 7.12
C ARG A 92 10.16 11.07 8.63
N THR A 93 9.43 10.09 9.15
CA THR A 93 9.31 9.85 10.59
C THR A 93 9.58 8.41 10.95
N ASN A 94 9.85 8.19 12.25
CA ASN A 94 9.96 6.86 12.83
C ASN A 94 8.66 6.41 13.52
N GLU A 95 7.53 7.10 13.28
CA GLU A 95 6.25 6.67 13.84
C GLU A 95 5.86 5.32 13.24
N SER A 96 5.42 4.41 14.10
CA SER A 96 4.94 3.10 13.69
C SER A 96 3.60 3.23 12.98
N ILE A 97 3.47 2.58 11.82
CA ILE A 97 2.19 2.50 11.12
C ILE A 97 1.10 1.86 12.00
N TYR A 98 1.45 0.85 12.80
CA TYR A 98 0.50 0.20 13.72
C TYR A 98 -0.03 1.17 14.77
N ARG A 99 0.84 2.04 15.32
CA ARG A 99 0.43 3.07 16.29
C ARG A 99 -0.50 4.09 15.64
N LEU A 100 -0.18 4.52 14.42
CA LEU A 100 -1.00 5.47 13.68
C LEU A 100 -2.36 4.89 13.31
N GLU A 101 -2.42 3.60 13.00
CA GLU A 101 -3.68 2.90 12.73
C GLU A 101 -4.52 2.68 14.00
N GLU A 102 -3.86 2.42 15.13
CA GLU A 102 -4.52 2.17 16.41
C GLU A 102 -5.09 3.45 17.04
N TYR A 103 -4.32 4.55 17.01
CA TYR A 103 -4.66 5.80 17.70
C TYR A 103 -5.04 6.95 16.77
N GLY A 104 -4.81 6.81 15.46
CA GLY A 104 -5.17 7.78 14.45
C GLY A 104 -6.48 7.45 13.73
N LYS A 105 -6.92 8.39 12.89
CA LYS A 105 -8.05 8.21 11.99
C LYS A 105 -7.53 7.87 10.60
N VAL A 106 -7.72 6.64 10.15
CA VAL A 106 -7.48 6.26 8.74
C VAL A 106 -8.46 7.04 7.86
N ILE A 107 -7.92 7.86 6.95
CA ILE A 107 -8.70 8.62 5.96
C ILE A 107 -8.85 7.77 4.69
N LEU A 108 -7.74 7.21 4.21
CA LEU A 108 -7.68 6.34 3.04
C LEU A 108 -6.83 5.13 3.39
N ALA A 109 -7.41 3.93 3.29
CA ALA A 109 -6.74 2.69 3.71
C ALA A 109 -5.75 2.15 2.67
N GLU A 110 -5.97 2.46 1.40
CA GLU A 110 -5.17 2.01 0.27
C GLU A 110 -5.23 3.05 -0.86
N ASN A 111 -4.25 2.97 -1.78
CA ASN A 111 -4.15 3.83 -2.95
C ASN A 111 -4.29 5.33 -2.65
N ALA A 112 -3.86 5.78 -1.46
CA ALA A 112 -4.13 7.11 -0.96
C ALA A 112 -3.68 8.23 -1.94
N ILE A 113 -2.49 8.11 -2.54
CA ILE A 113 -2.00 9.08 -3.53
C ILE A 113 -2.91 9.14 -4.76
N ALA A 114 -3.31 7.99 -5.32
CA ALA A 114 -4.19 7.96 -6.48
C ALA A 114 -5.56 8.56 -6.15
N THR A 115 -6.14 8.15 -5.04
CA THR A 115 -7.44 8.65 -4.57
C THR A 115 -7.41 10.15 -4.29
N VAL A 116 -6.39 10.69 -3.61
CA VAL A 116 -6.30 12.14 -3.38
C VAL A 116 -6.25 12.91 -4.70
N ARG A 117 -5.44 12.44 -5.66
CA ARG A 117 -5.33 13.07 -6.98
C ARG A 117 -6.63 13.03 -7.79
N ASP A 118 -7.40 11.94 -7.66
CA ASP A 118 -8.64 11.77 -8.42
C ASP A 118 -9.80 12.59 -7.84
N TYR A 119 -9.80 12.89 -6.54
CA TYR A 119 -10.90 13.61 -5.87
C TYR A 119 -10.65 15.12 -5.70
N PHE A 120 -9.39 15.56 -5.66
CA PHE A 120 -9.03 16.96 -5.50
C PHE A 120 -8.37 17.43 -6.78
N HIS A 121 -8.91 18.47 -7.42
CA HIS A 121 -8.25 19.10 -8.56
C HIS A 121 -7.49 20.33 -8.07
N ILE A 122 -6.28 20.56 -8.60
CA ILE A 122 -5.61 21.85 -8.44
C ILE A 122 -6.40 22.89 -9.24
N LEU A 123 -6.90 23.92 -8.57
CA LEU A 123 -7.49 25.08 -9.24
C LEU A 123 -6.33 25.95 -9.76
N ASP A 124 -6.32 26.20 -11.07
CA ASP A 124 -5.38 27.10 -11.75
C ASP A 124 -5.51 28.55 -11.28
#